data_AF-A0A7S3T5I0-F1
#
_entry.id   AF-A0A7S3T5I0-F1
#
_cell.length_a   1.000
_cell.length_b   1.000
_cell.length_c   1.000
_cell.angle_alpha   90.00
_cell.angle_beta   90.00
_cell.angle_gamma   90.00
#
_symmetry.space_group_name_H-M   'P 1'
#
loop_
_entity.id
_entity.type
_entity.pdbx_description
1 polymer ?
#
loop_
_entity_poly.entity_id
_entity_poly.type
_entity_poly.pdbx_seq_one_letter_code
_entity_poly.pdbx_strand_id
1 'polypeptide(L)'
;FSSLNITKLDVLTGLKELRIAISYRNKKMTEVRLPRGYFPSHLEDLKEVVCEYETMEGWSEDISKCTCWDDLPVNARRYVLRIQELVDVPVSWVGVGPDRVSMFKVNVPLGFRVDASYSPLSSR
;
A
#
# COMPACT_ATOMS: atom_id res chain seq x y z
N PHE A 1 14.20 -7.57 -0.70
CA PHE A 1 13.54 -7.93 0.58
C PHE A 1 12.72 -9.20 0.36
N SER A 2 12.55 -10.05 1.38
CA SER A 2 11.72 -11.26 1.27
C SER A 2 10.24 -11.00 1.52
N SER A 3 9.91 -10.01 2.35
CA SER A 3 8.55 -9.57 2.64
C SER A 3 8.52 -8.15 3.20
N LEU A 4 7.33 -7.55 3.22
CA LEU A 4 7.02 -6.28 3.86
C LEU A 4 6.11 -6.45 5.08
N ASN A 5 6.31 -5.57 6.06
CA ASN A 5 5.37 -5.36 7.15
C ASN A 5 4.82 -3.93 7.01
N ILE A 6 3.52 -3.81 6.75
CA ILE A 6 2.85 -2.52 6.68
C ILE A 6 2.42 -2.14 8.09
N THR A 7 2.79 -0.93 8.52
CA THR A 7 2.44 -0.39 9.84
C THR A 7 1.61 0.87 9.68
N LYS A 8 0.81 1.20 10.70
CA LYS A 8 -0.01 2.42 10.74
C LYS A 8 -1.03 2.49 9.61
N LEU A 9 -1.60 1.35 9.20
CA LEU A 9 -2.66 1.35 8.18
C LEU A 9 -3.88 2.13 8.68
N ASP A 10 -4.15 2.10 9.98
CA ASP A 10 -5.22 2.80 10.68
C ASP A 10 -5.18 4.32 10.52
N VAL A 11 -3.98 4.89 10.34
CA VAL A 11 -3.81 6.34 10.14
C VAL A 11 -4.39 6.81 8.80
N LEU A 12 -4.59 5.89 7.84
CA LEU A 12 -5.19 6.21 6.55
C LEU A 12 -6.73 6.17 6.57
N THR A 13 -7.34 5.68 7.65
CA THR A 13 -8.81 5.62 7.81
C THR A 13 -9.41 7.02 7.81
N GLY A 14 -10.52 7.20 7.08
CA GLY A 14 -11.23 8.47 6.95
C GLY A 14 -10.78 9.32 5.77
N LEU A 15 -9.68 8.96 5.11
CA LEU A 15 -9.29 9.59 3.84
C LEU A 15 -10.21 9.10 2.72
N LYS A 16 -10.75 10.04 1.93
CA LYS A 16 -11.58 9.71 0.75
C LYS A 16 -10.76 9.07 -0.37
N GLU A 17 -9.54 9.57 -0.55
CA GLU A 17 -8.63 9.13 -1.59
C GLU A 17 -7.23 8.96 -1.01
N LEU A 18 -6.52 7.96 -1.50
CA LEU A 18 -5.13 7.69 -1.19
C LEU A 18 -4.29 7.89 -2.44
N ARG A 19 -3.11 8.50 -2.29
CA ARG A 19 -2.18 8.77 -3.39
C ARG A 19 -0.88 8.03 -3.16
N ILE A 20 -0.53 7.13 -4.06
CA ILE A 20 0.72 6.39 -4.04
C ILE A 20 1.67 7.01 -5.07
N ALA A 21 2.83 7.49 -4.65
CA ALA A 21 3.86 7.96 -5.57
C ALA A 21 4.48 6.74 -6.29
N ILE A 22 4.26 6.64 -7.60
CA ILE A 22 4.70 5.48 -8.40
C ILE A 22 5.92 5.77 -9.26
N SER A 23 6.25 7.05 -9.46
CA SER A 23 7.41 7.50 -10.23
C SER A 23 7.73 8.95 -9.94
N TYR A 24 8.92 9.35 -10.39
CA TYR A 24 9.38 10.73 -10.34
C TYR A 24 9.57 11.26 -11.76
N ARG A 25 9.29 12.55 -11.96
CA ARG A 25 9.56 13.27 -13.21
C ARG A 25 10.49 14.45 -12.93
N ASN A 26 11.54 14.61 -13.73
CA ASN A 26 12.46 15.75 -13.60
C ASN A 26 11.87 16.98 -14.31
N LYS A 27 11.75 18.10 -13.60
CA LYS A 27 11.23 19.37 -14.15
C LYS A 27 12.19 20.06 -15.12
N LYS A 28 13.51 19.90 -14.93
CA LYS A 28 14.57 20.61 -15.67
C LYS A 28 15.03 19.87 -16.93
N MET A 29 15.10 18.54 -16.88
CA MET A 29 15.43 17.70 -18.04
C MET A 29 14.14 17.22 -18.72
N THR A 30 13.55 18.10 -19.53
CA THR A 30 12.51 17.78 -20.54
C THR A 30 11.54 16.66 -20.15
N GLU A 31 10.89 16.81 -19.00
CA GLU A 31 9.77 15.95 -18.59
C GLU A 31 10.06 14.43 -18.60
N VAL A 32 11.32 14.00 -18.52
CA VAL A 32 11.67 12.59 -18.56
C VAL A 32 11.24 11.93 -17.25
N ARG A 33 10.34 10.96 -17.36
CA ARG A 33 9.98 10.06 -16.26
C ARG A 33 11.22 9.25 -15.87
N LEU A 34 11.62 9.32 -14.62
CA LEU A 34 12.73 8.53 -14.11
C LEU A 34 12.35 7.03 -14.11
N PRO A 35 13.34 6.13 -14.26
CA PRO A 35 13.08 4.69 -14.21
C PRO A 35 12.29 4.29 -12.95
N ARG A 36 11.41 3.31 -13.07
CA ARG A 36 10.64 2.79 -11.91
C ARG A 36 11.62 2.29 -10.85
N GLY A 37 11.36 2.66 -9.59
CA GLY A 37 12.22 2.30 -8.46
C GLY A 37 13.48 3.16 -8.31
N TYR A 38 13.69 4.14 -9.20
CA TYR A 38 14.78 5.10 -9.05
C TYR A 38 14.39 6.19 -8.05
N PHE A 39 15.22 6.37 -7.02
CA PHE A 39 15.13 7.49 -6.08
C PHE A 39 16.38 8.38 -6.26
N PRO A 40 16.23 9.70 -6.48
CA PRO A 40 17.38 10.60 -6.62
C PRO A 40 18.27 10.60 -5.38
N SER A 41 19.57 10.35 -5.55
CA SER A 41 20.54 10.27 -4.44
C SER A 41 21.13 11.63 -4.04
N HIS A 42 21.05 12.64 -4.91
CA HIS A 42 21.55 13.98 -4.63
C HIS A 42 20.41 14.93 -4.26
N LEU A 43 20.64 15.77 -3.25
CA LEU A 43 19.63 16.72 -2.76
C LEU A 43 19.20 17.73 -3.82
N GLU A 44 20.13 18.20 -4.66
CA GLU A 44 19.79 19.13 -5.74
C GLU A 44 18.89 18.48 -6.80
N ASP A 45 19.10 17.21 -7.14
CA ASP A 45 18.21 16.49 -8.05
C ASP A 45 16.83 16.26 -7.42
N LEU A 46 16.79 15.92 -6.13
CA LEU A 46 15.55 15.65 -5.40
C LEU A 46 14.64 16.89 -5.32
N LYS A 47 15.19 18.10 -5.26
CA LYS A 47 14.42 19.35 -5.30
C LYS A 47 13.68 19.56 -6.63
N GLU A 48 14.18 18.96 -7.70
CA GLU A 48 13.74 19.20 -9.07
C GLU A 48 12.77 18.13 -9.59
N VAL A 49 12.54 17.06 -8.81
CA VAL A 49 11.59 16.02 -9.17
C VAL A 49 10.20 16.30 -8.63
N VAL A 50 9.19 15.82 -9.36
CA VAL A 50 7.81 15.73 -8.88
C VAL A 50 7.34 14.28 -8.88
N CYS A 51 6.60 13.91 -7.84
CA CYS A 51 5.95 12.61 -7.78
C CYS A 51 4.77 12.55 -8.76
N GLU A 52 4.72 11.48 -9.52
CA GLU A 52 3.51 11.05 -10.22
C GLU A 52 2.77 10.08 -9.32
N TYR A 53 1.49 10.34 -9.11
CA TYR A 53 0.67 9.61 -8.17
C TYR A 53 -0.35 8.74 -8.88
N GLU A 54 -0.53 7.54 -8.36
CA GLU A 54 -1.72 6.73 -8.56
C GLU A 54 -2.73 7.04 -7.45
N THR A 55 -3.98 7.29 -7.81
CA THR A 55 -5.07 7.54 -6.86
C THR A 55 -5.89 6.28 -6.65
N MET A 56 -6.18 5.97 -5.40
CA MET A 56 -7.05 4.87 -4.98
C MET A 56 -8.15 5.40 -4.06
N GLU A 57 -9.29 4.72 -4.04
CA GLU A 57 -10.33 4.98 -3.06
C GLU A 57 -9.82 4.64 -1.66
N GLY A 58 -10.09 5.52 -0.69
CA GLY A 58 -9.85 5.23 0.72
C GLY A 58 -10.99 4.44 1.36
N TRP A 59 -11.01 4.43 2.69
CA TRP A 59 -12.02 3.76 3.51
C TRP A 59 -12.34 4.60 4.75
N SER A 60 -13.50 4.35 5.36
CA SER A 60 -13.96 5.08 6.55
C SER A 60 -14.22 4.17 7.75
N GLU A 61 -14.28 2.87 7.50
CA GLU A 61 -14.52 1.84 8.49
C GLU A 61 -13.35 1.76 9.48
N ASP A 62 -13.67 1.65 10.77
CA ASP A 62 -12.67 1.46 11.82
C ASP A 62 -12.04 0.07 11.70
N ILE A 63 -10.72 0.03 11.51
CA ILE A 63 -9.94 -1.19 11.36
C ILE A 63 -9.20 -1.61 12.65
N SER A 64 -9.32 -0.84 13.74
CA SER A 64 -8.57 -1.05 14.98
C SER A 64 -8.80 -2.41 15.64
N LYS A 65 -9.92 -3.06 15.30
CA LYS A 65 -10.32 -4.39 15.79
C LYS A 65 -10.12 -5.51 14.78
N CYS A 66 -9.60 -5.23 13.58
CA CYS A 66 -9.32 -6.26 12.60
C CYS A 66 -8.21 -7.18 13.11
N THR A 67 -8.46 -8.49 13.05
CA THR A 67 -7.53 -9.53 13.51
C THR A 67 -7.07 -10.45 12.40
N CYS A 68 -7.70 -10.37 11.23
CA CYS A 68 -7.31 -11.11 10.05
C CYS A 68 -7.53 -10.30 8.76
N TRP A 69 -7.01 -10.83 7.65
CA TRP A 69 -7.08 -10.19 6.33
C TRP A 69 -8.52 -9.89 5.88
N ASP A 70 -9.43 -10.83 6.15
CA ASP A 70 -10.81 -10.73 5.69
C ASP A 70 -11.63 -9.71 6.49
N ASP A 71 -11.18 -9.34 7.69
CA ASP A 71 -11.78 -8.27 8.51
C ASP A 71 -11.57 -6.88 7.91
N LEU A 72 -10.55 -6.69 7.08
CA LEU A 72 -10.24 -5.38 6.51
C LEU A 72 -11.31 -4.95 5.50
N PRO A 73 -11.60 -3.64 5.39
CA PRO A 73 -12.40 -3.11 4.29
C PRO A 73 -11.79 -3.45 2.93
N VAL A 74 -12.66 -3.60 1.91
CA VAL A 74 -12.23 -3.92 0.54
C VAL A 74 -11.17 -2.94 0.04
N ASN A 75 -11.34 -1.65 0.29
CA ASN A 75 -10.40 -0.63 -0.17
C ASN A 75 -9.06 -0.66 0.59
N ALA A 76 -9.07 -1.00 1.89
CA ALA A 76 -7.84 -1.23 2.65
C ALA A 76 -7.06 -2.44 2.11
N ARG A 77 -7.76 -3.54 1.80
CA ARG A 77 -7.15 -4.70 1.15
C ARG A 77 -6.56 -4.36 -0.21
N ARG A 78 -7.30 -3.63 -1.06
CA ARG A 78 -6.84 -3.18 -2.37
C ARG A 78 -5.57 -2.35 -2.26
N TYR A 79 -5.51 -1.44 -1.29
CA TYR A 79 -4.32 -0.63 -1.03
C TYR A 79 -3.09 -1.49 -0.67
N VAL A 80 -3.24 -2.44 0.25
CA VAL A 80 -2.16 -3.38 0.63
C VAL A 80 -1.69 -4.22 -0.56
N LEU A 81 -2.62 -4.76 -1.36
CA LEU A 81 -2.28 -5.51 -2.57
C LEU A 81 -1.59 -4.63 -3.61
N ARG A 82 -2.00 -3.37 -3.74
CA ARG A 82 -1.37 -2.47 -4.69
C ARG A 82 0.07 -2.15 -4.32
N ILE A 83 0.36 -1.96 -3.04
CA ILE A 83 1.75 -1.84 -2.56
C ILE A 83 2.53 -3.08 -2.93
N GLN A 84 1.99 -4.27 -2.64
CA GLN A 84 2.60 -5.55 -2.95
C GLN A 84 2.95 -5.70 -4.46
N GLU A 85 2.05 -5.31 -5.36
CA GLU A 85 2.30 -5.27 -6.81
C GLU A 85 3.36 -4.24 -7.21
N LEU A 86 3.32 -3.06 -6.58
CA LEU A 86 4.22 -1.96 -6.90
C LEU A 86 5.67 -2.24 -6.46
N VAL A 87 5.87 -3.03 -5.42
CA VAL A 87 7.21 -3.40 -4.93
C VAL A 87 7.67 -4.80 -5.36
N ASP A 88 6.77 -5.63 -5.89
CA ASP A 88 7.01 -7.03 -6.26
C ASP A 88 7.55 -7.87 -5.09
N VAL A 89 7.03 -7.61 -3.89
CA VAL A 89 7.44 -8.28 -2.63
C VAL A 89 6.19 -8.52 -1.78
N PRO A 90 6.01 -9.73 -1.21
CA PRO A 90 4.79 -10.06 -0.47
C PRO A 90 4.66 -9.25 0.82
N VAL A 91 3.42 -8.90 1.20
CA VAL A 91 3.12 -8.33 2.52
C VAL A 91 2.81 -9.47 3.48
N SER A 92 3.59 -9.58 4.55
CA SER A 92 3.42 -10.66 5.55
C SER A 92 2.72 -10.20 6.82
N TRP A 93 2.70 -8.90 7.11
CA TRP A 93 2.06 -8.35 8.31
C TRP A 93 1.42 -7.00 8.04
N VAL A 94 0.30 -6.74 8.70
CA VAL A 94 -0.41 -5.47 8.65
C VAL A 94 -0.74 -5.03 10.08
N GLY A 95 -0.28 -3.83 10.45
CA GLY A 95 -0.60 -3.17 11.71
C GLY A 95 -1.79 -2.23 11.53
N VAL A 96 -2.81 -2.42 12.38
CA VAL A 96 -4.11 -1.74 12.35
C VAL A 96 -4.38 -0.89 13.58
N GLY A 97 -3.36 -0.64 14.40
CA GLY A 97 -3.48 0.20 15.58
C GLY A 97 -2.13 0.43 16.27
N PRO A 98 -2.12 1.23 17.35
CA PRO A 98 -0.90 1.62 18.05
C PRO A 98 -0.32 0.51 18.94
N ASP A 99 -1.15 -0.44 19.37
CA ASP A 99 -0.72 -1.48 20.30
C ASP A 99 0.10 -2.57 19.61
N ARG A 100 1.03 -3.19 20.36
CA ARG A 100 1.85 -4.30 19.85
C ARG A 100 1.02 -5.49 19.33
N VAL A 101 -0.18 -5.66 19.88
CA VAL A 101 -1.11 -6.73 19.52
C VAL A 101 -2.01 -6.36 18.34
N SER A 102 -2.04 -5.09 17.92
CA SER A 102 -2.84 -4.59 16.80
C SER A 102 -2.16 -4.86 15.46
N MET A 103 -1.70 -6.09 15.25
CA MET A 103 -1.04 -6.53 14.02
C MET A 103 -1.34 -8.01 13.78
N PHE A 104 -1.64 -8.36 12.52
CA PHE A 104 -1.92 -9.74 12.14
C PHE A 104 -1.13 -10.15 10.90
N LYS A 105 -0.96 -11.47 10.76
CA LYS A 105 -0.22 -12.07 9.65
C LYS A 105 -1.09 -12.11 8.40
N VAL A 106 -0.51 -11.71 7.28
CA VAL A 106 -1.12 -11.79 5.95
C VAL A 106 -0.46 -12.94 5.18
N ASN A 107 -1.29 -13.77 4.55
CA ASN A 107 -0.84 -14.87 3.70
C ASN A 107 -1.57 -14.83 2.35
N VAL A 108 -1.30 -13.77 1.60
CA VAL A 108 -1.93 -13.52 0.29
C VAL A 108 -0.83 -13.52 -0.77
N PRO A 109 -0.93 -14.34 -1.84
CA PRO A 109 0.13 -14.44 -2.84
C PRO A 109 0.24 -13.16 -3.70
N LEU A 110 1.41 -12.98 -4.31
CA LEU A 110 1.60 -11.96 -5.35
C LEU A 110 0.60 -12.17 -6.49
N GLY A 111 0.04 -11.09 -7.01
CA GLY A 111 -0.95 -11.14 -8.10
C GLY A 111 -2.38 -11.51 -7.66
N PHE A 112 -2.63 -11.73 -6.37
CA PHE A 112 -4.00 -11.89 -5.85
C PHE A 112 -4.85 -10.64 -6.09
N ARG A 113 -6.13 -10.83 -6.42
CA ARG A 113 -7.09 -9.76 -6.69
C ARG A 113 -8.31 -9.91 -5.79
N VAL A 114 -8.75 -8.80 -5.18
CA VAL A 114 -10.04 -8.74 -4.47
C VAL A 114 -11.14 -8.50 -5.51
N ASP A 115 -11.79 -9.57 -5.94
CA ASP A 115 -13.02 -9.47 -6.73
C ASP A 115 -14.26 -9.30 -5.83
N ALA A 116 -15.37 -8.89 -6.44
CA ALA A 116 -16.65 -8.69 -5.73
C ALA A 116 -17.33 -10.00 -5.29
N SER A 117 -16.78 -11.16 -5.67
CA SER A 117 -17.29 -12.50 -5.34
C SER A 117 -16.48 -13.23 -4.27
N TYR A 118 -15.43 -12.60 -3.72
CA TYR A 118 -14.59 -13.20 -2.70
C TYR A 118 -15.40 -13.46 -1.43
N SER A 119 -15.81 -14.73 -1.27
CA SER A 119 -16.34 -15.30 -0.04
C SER A 119 -15.19 -15.97 0.69
N PRO A 120 -14.91 -15.63 1.96
CA PRO A 120 -13.83 -16.26 2.71
C PRO A 120 -14.17 -17.75 2.85
N LEU A 121 -13.49 -18.59 2.06
CA LEU A 121 -13.60 -20.03 2.21
C LEU A 121 -13.01 -20.41 3.57
N SER A 122 -13.92 -20.79 4.46
CA SER A 122 -13.71 -21.61 5.64
C SER A 122 -12.53 -22.58 5.47
N SER A 123 -11.46 -22.35 6.21
CA SER A 123 -10.44 -23.35 6.52
C SER A 123 -9.77 -22.91 7.83
N ARG A 124 -10.23 -23.48 8.94
CA ARG A 124 -9.61 -24.58 9.71
C ARG A 124 -8.34 -24.17 10.44
#